data_AF-A0A9E0TX13-F1
#
_entry.id   AF-A0A9E0TX13-F1
#
_cell.length_a   1.000
_cell.length_b   1.000
_cell.length_c   1.000
_cell.angle_alpha   90.00
_cell.angle_beta   90.00
_cell.angle_gamma   90.00
#
_symmetry.space_group_name_H-M   'P 1'
#
loop_
_entity.id
_entity.type
_entity.pdbx_description
1 polymer ?
#
loop_
_entity_poly.entity_id
_entity_poly.type
_entity_poly.pdbx_seq_one_letter_code
_entity_poly.pdbx_strand_id
1 'polypeptide(L)'
;GSITPFQALMTSMASAVGTGSVVGVATALTIGGLGALFWLWVTTFISMAIKYAESLLAVKYRVVDSSGQVRGGPMQYIERGLGWKWLATLFAIFASIAVIGTGNLVQVNAIVGAVRYIFDVSPMAIGIVVTAITGCILFGGITSIARVSAWIVPVMALFYIFSGALVIVAHLDQLPAAIGVIFSSAFTGQATTGGILGSTAMMAVQMGVSRCVFCSEAGLGVSSIAAAAAKTSSSGRQAMLSMTGTLVSTAVICTITALVIAVSGCLGSVDQVGVPLNGVELAIAAFSSSLSFGKYVVVLGLILFAYTTIIAWAYYGEKCFEYLFGPKAVSYYRLLYVALILPGALFALESVWCFADIMNALMVIPNMIALLALSGVVQRETDLFISQASTT
;
A
#
# COMPACT_ATOMS: atom_id res chain seq x y z
N GLY A 1 -18.19 -15.92 1.14
CA GLY A 1 -16.90 -15.37 1.58
C GLY A 1 -16.19 -16.37 2.46
N SER A 2 -14.87 -16.40 2.44
CA SER A 2 -14.05 -17.30 3.27
C SER A 2 -13.64 -16.65 4.59
N ILE A 3 -13.62 -15.31 4.67
CA ILE A 3 -13.14 -14.52 5.82
C ILE A 3 -14.16 -13.46 6.26
N THR A 4 -14.06 -12.95 7.49
CA THR A 4 -14.95 -11.88 7.98
C THR A 4 -14.69 -10.54 7.25
N PRO A 5 -15.66 -9.60 7.23
CA PRO A 5 -15.44 -8.26 6.68
C PRO A 5 -14.24 -7.52 7.31
N PHE A 6 -14.05 -7.66 8.63
CA PHE A 6 -12.90 -7.11 9.34
C PHE A 6 -11.58 -7.74 8.85
N GLN A 7 -11.53 -9.07 8.75
CA GLN A 7 -10.36 -9.77 8.21
C GLN A 7 -10.04 -9.37 6.77
N ALA A 8 -11.05 -9.19 5.93
CA ALA A 8 -10.88 -8.68 4.56
C ALA A 8 -10.32 -7.25 4.55
N LEU A 9 -10.86 -6.37 5.40
CA LEU A 9 -10.35 -5.00 5.58
C LEU A 9 -8.88 -5.01 6.03
N MET A 10 -8.55 -5.78 7.07
CA MET A 10 -7.18 -5.89 7.57
C MET A 10 -6.23 -6.49 6.54
N THR A 11 -6.68 -7.43 5.71
CA THR A 11 -5.87 -7.97 4.60
C THR A 11 -5.64 -6.91 3.51
N SER A 12 -6.66 -6.12 3.18
CA SER A 12 -6.51 -4.98 2.26
C SER A 12 -5.67 -3.84 2.83
N MET A 13 -5.69 -3.63 4.14
CA MET A 13 -4.85 -2.62 4.79
C MET A 13 -3.41 -3.11 4.96
N ALA A 14 -3.18 -4.40 5.14
CA ALA A 14 -1.85 -5.01 5.12
C ALA A 14 -1.11 -4.74 3.80
N SER A 15 -1.84 -4.74 2.68
CA SER A 15 -1.24 -4.41 1.38
C SER A 15 -0.96 -2.92 1.22
N ALA A 16 -1.89 -2.06 1.64
CA ALA A 16 -1.79 -0.61 1.49
C ALA A 16 -0.80 0.06 2.49
N VAL A 17 -0.74 -0.44 3.73
CA VAL A 17 0.17 0.06 4.77
C VAL A 17 1.49 -0.67 4.66
N GLY A 18 2.30 -0.20 3.71
CA GLY A 18 3.59 -0.79 3.40
C GLY A 18 4.75 0.19 3.55
N THR A 19 5.88 -0.17 2.95
CA THR A 19 7.07 0.67 2.84
C THR A 19 6.80 2.03 2.20
N GLY A 20 5.80 2.11 1.30
CA GLY A 20 5.35 3.35 0.68
C GLY A 20 4.91 4.42 1.69
N SER A 21 4.26 4.03 2.78
CA SER A 21 3.73 4.96 3.80
C SER A 21 4.84 5.63 4.64
N VAL A 22 6.05 5.09 4.59
CA VAL A 22 7.21 5.61 5.32
C VAL A 22 8.26 6.13 4.33
N VAL A 23 8.85 5.21 3.57
CA VAL A 23 9.92 5.48 2.60
C VAL A 23 9.39 6.32 1.44
N GLY A 24 8.26 5.91 0.87
CA GLY A 24 7.67 6.62 -0.26
C GLY A 24 7.26 8.05 0.09
N VAL A 25 6.66 8.25 1.27
CA VAL A 25 6.31 9.58 1.78
C VAL A 25 7.55 10.43 2.01
N ALA A 26 8.58 9.89 2.67
CA ALA A 26 9.84 10.60 2.87
C ALA A 26 10.46 11.03 1.53
N THR A 27 10.52 10.12 0.54
CA THR A 27 11.01 10.45 -0.81
C THR A 27 10.16 11.49 -1.52
N ALA A 28 8.83 11.47 -1.36
CA ALA A 28 7.96 12.50 -1.90
C ALA A 28 8.28 13.88 -1.34
N LEU A 29 8.54 13.98 -0.03
CA LEU A 29 8.87 15.25 0.60
C LEU A 29 10.27 15.73 0.22
N THR A 30 11.23 14.81 0.08
CA THR A 30 12.59 15.14 -0.36
C THR A 30 12.64 15.69 -1.78
N ILE A 31 11.80 15.17 -2.70
CA ILE A 31 11.81 15.58 -4.11
C ILE A 31 10.79 16.69 -4.38
N GLY A 32 9.56 16.52 -3.89
CA GLY A 32 8.44 17.42 -4.14
C GLY A 32 8.25 18.52 -3.10
N GLY A 33 9.05 18.52 -2.02
CA GLY A 33 8.86 19.43 -0.89
C GLY A 33 7.64 19.08 -0.04
N LEU A 34 7.41 19.86 1.02
CA LEU A 34 6.29 19.64 1.95
C LEU A 34 4.91 19.75 1.29
N GLY A 35 4.80 20.51 0.20
CA GLY A 35 3.58 20.66 -0.60
C GLY A 35 3.10 19.35 -1.25
N ALA A 36 3.97 18.35 -1.38
CA ALA A 36 3.56 17.02 -1.83
C ALA A 36 2.52 16.38 -0.89
N LEU A 37 2.54 16.70 0.41
CA LEU A 37 1.57 16.19 1.37
C LEU A 37 0.15 16.72 1.09
N PHE A 38 0.02 17.99 0.70
CA PHE A 38 -1.27 18.57 0.32
C PHE A 38 -1.90 17.79 -0.86
N TRP A 39 -1.11 17.54 -1.90
CA TRP A 39 -1.56 16.80 -3.07
C TRP A 39 -1.82 15.32 -2.78
N LEU A 40 -1.12 14.73 -1.82
CA LEU A 40 -1.45 13.41 -1.29
C LEU A 40 -2.84 13.40 -0.64
N TRP A 41 -3.20 14.40 0.16
CA TRP A 41 -4.54 14.50 0.76
C TRP A 41 -5.63 14.61 -0.30
N VAL A 42 -5.47 15.52 -1.27
CA VAL A 42 -6.44 15.72 -2.36
C VAL A 42 -6.63 14.41 -3.15
N THR A 43 -5.53 13.75 -3.47
CA THR A 43 -5.56 12.49 -4.23
C THR A 43 -6.19 11.36 -3.40
N THR A 44 -6.05 11.37 -2.07
CA THR A 44 -6.63 10.33 -1.20
C THR A 44 -8.15 10.29 -1.30
N PHE A 45 -8.82 11.44 -1.38
CA PHE A 45 -10.28 11.49 -1.56
C PHE A 45 -10.74 10.89 -2.90
N ILE A 46 -9.94 11.08 -3.96
CA ILE A 46 -10.22 10.47 -5.27
C ILE A 46 -9.95 8.95 -5.21
N SER A 47 -8.84 8.55 -4.59
CA SER A 47 -8.48 7.15 -4.36
C SER A 47 -9.56 6.40 -3.59
N MET A 48 -10.20 7.04 -2.61
CA MET A 48 -11.33 6.48 -1.87
C MET A 48 -12.49 6.07 -2.79
N ALA A 49 -12.89 6.95 -3.71
CA ALA A 49 -13.96 6.66 -4.67
C ALA A 49 -13.59 5.49 -5.62
N ILE A 50 -12.34 5.47 -6.10
CA ILE A 50 -11.85 4.39 -6.96
C ILE A 50 -11.88 3.05 -6.21
N LYS A 51 -11.38 3.02 -4.97
CA LYS A 51 -11.34 1.81 -4.13
C LYS A 51 -12.74 1.32 -3.76
N TYR A 52 -13.67 2.23 -3.54
CA TYR A 52 -15.09 1.90 -3.38
C TYR A 52 -15.62 1.18 -4.62
N ALA A 53 -15.42 1.73 -5.83
CA ALA A 53 -15.87 1.13 -7.08
C ALA A 53 -15.26 -0.26 -7.32
N GLU A 54 -13.95 -0.41 -7.13
CA GLU A 54 -13.24 -1.69 -7.26
C GLU A 54 -13.82 -2.75 -6.32
N SER A 55 -13.96 -2.42 -5.03
CA SER A 55 -14.49 -3.35 -4.03
C SER A 55 -15.95 -3.72 -4.29
N LEU A 56 -16.78 -2.75 -4.69
CA LEU A 56 -18.18 -2.98 -5.02
C LEU A 56 -18.30 -3.99 -6.16
N LEU A 57 -17.57 -3.75 -7.26
CA LEU A 57 -17.58 -4.62 -8.44
C LEU A 57 -16.99 -6.00 -8.11
N ALA A 58 -15.92 -6.06 -7.33
CA ALA A 58 -15.30 -7.31 -6.92
C ALA A 58 -16.26 -8.19 -6.10
N VAL A 59 -17.07 -7.60 -5.21
CA VAL A 59 -18.08 -8.34 -4.44
C VAL A 59 -19.27 -8.74 -5.31
N LYS A 60 -19.72 -7.86 -6.21
CA LYS A 60 -20.86 -8.11 -7.10
C LYS A 60 -20.60 -9.24 -8.10
N TYR A 61 -19.41 -9.26 -8.70
CA TYR A 61 -19.05 -10.21 -9.76
C TYR A 61 -18.22 -11.41 -9.29
N ARG A 62 -18.03 -11.58 -7.97
CA ARG A 62 -17.31 -12.76 -7.46
C ARG A 62 -18.03 -14.06 -7.78
N VAL A 63 -17.23 -15.11 -7.85
CA VAL A 63 -17.66 -16.48 -8.12
C VAL A 63 -17.24 -17.36 -6.97
N VAL A 64 -18.02 -18.39 -6.69
CA VAL A 64 -17.63 -19.47 -5.79
C VAL A 64 -17.30 -20.67 -6.66
N ASP A 65 -16.10 -21.21 -6.51
CA ASP A 65 -15.70 -22.42 -7.23
C ASP A 65 -16.25 -23.69 -6.56
N SER A 66 -16.02 -24.85 -7.19
CA SER A 66 -16.46 -26.16 -6.70
C SER A 66 -15.83 -26.56 -5.35
N SER A 67 -14.72 -25.93 -4.96
CA SER A 67 -14.08 -26.13 -3.65
C SER A 67 -14.63 -25.18 -2.57
N GLY A 68 -15.63 -24.35 -2.92
CA GLY A 68 -16.22 -23.36 -2.03
C GLY A 68 -15.37 -22.11 -1.84
N GLN A 69 -14.27 -21.96 -2.59
CA GLN A 69 -13.41 -20.79 -2.51
C GLN A 69 -13.97 -19.65 -3.36
N VAL A 70 -13.87 -18.44 -2.82
CA VAL A 70 -14.33 -17.23 -3.50
C VAL A 70 -13.22 -16.69 -4.40
N ARG A 71 -13.58 -16.40 -5.64
CA ARG A 71 -12.73 -15.79 -6.65
C ARG A 71 -13.38 -14.48 -7.08
N GLY A 72 -12.70 -13.37 -6.89
CA GLY A 72 -13.19 -12.03 -7.24
C GLY A 72 -12.02 -11.07 -7.45
N GLY A 73 -12.35 -9.85 -7.81
CA GLY A 73 -11.38 -8.84 -8.24
C GLY A 73 -11.47 -8.53 -9.74
N PRO A 74 -10.48 -7.83 -10.30
CA PRO A 74 -10.63 -7.19 -11.60
C PRO A 74 -10.82 -8.15 -12.77
N MET A 75 -10.11 -9.26 -12.79
CA MET A 75 -10.32 -10.32 -13.78
C MET A 75 -11.77 -10.82 -13.83
N GLN A 76 -12.46 -10.90 -12.68
CA GLN A 76 -13.85 -11.38 -12.64
C GLN A 76 -14.86 -10.34 -13.09
N TYR A 77 -14.76 -9.09 -12.64
CA TYR A 77 -15.70 -8.07 -13.10
C TYR A 77 -15.43 -7.59 -14.53
N ILE A 78 -14.19 -7.70 -15.03
CA ILE A 78 -13.90 -7.46 -16.45
C ILE A 78 -14.56 -8.55 -17.29
N GLU A 79 -14.33 -9.83 -16.96
CA GLU A 79 -14.89 -10.93 -17.74
C GLU A 79 -16.42 -10.98 -17.65
N ARG A 80 -17.00 -10.83 -16.45
CA ARG A 80 -18.44 -11.03 -16.23
C ARG A 80 -19.26 -9.76 -16.35
N GLY A 81 -18.66 -8.60 -16.06
CA GLY A 81 -19.31 -7.30 -16.19
C GLY A 81 -19.29 -6.79 -17.61
N LEU A 82 -18.14 -6.90 -18.30
CA LEU A 82 -17.98 -6.39 -19.67
C LEU A 82 -18.01 -7.47 -20.76
N GLY A 83 -17.81 -8.75 -20.40
CA GLY A 83 -17.63 -9.82 -21.40
C GLY A 83 -16.24 -9.84 -22.05
N TRP A 84 -15.31 -8.98 -21.61
CA TRP A 84 -14.00 -8.78 -22.25
C TRP A 84 -12.92 -9.69 -21.67
N LYS A 85 -12.99 -10.99 -21.99
CA LYS A 85 -12.01 -12.00 -21.50
C LYS A 85 -10.56 -11.63 -21.79
N TRP A 86 -10.27 -11.02 -22.94
CA TRP A 86 -8.91 -10.62 -23.31
C TRP A 86 -8.33 -9.60 -22.32
N LEU A 87 -9.14 -8.64 -21.86
CA LEU A 87 -8.72 -7.61 -20.92
C LEU A 87 -8.60 -8.17 -19.49
N ALA A 88 -9.45 -9.12 -19.11
CA ALA A 88 -9.36 -9.84 -17.84
C ALA A 88 -8.07 -10.68 -17.75
N THR A 89 -7.73 -11.41 -18.82
CA THR A 89 -6.48 -12.16 -18.94
C THR A 89 -5.28 -11.23 -18.90
N LEU A 90 -5.33 -10.10 -19.60
CA LEU A 90 -4.25 -9.11 -19.59
C LEU A 90 -4.00 -8.54 -18.18
N PHE A 91 -5.07 -8.16 -17.46
CA PHE A 91 -4.97 -7.76 -16.06
C PHE A 91 -4.33 -8.86 -15.21
N ALA A 92 -4.80 -10.12 -15.34
CA ALA A 92 -4.30 -11.20 -14.51
C ALA A 92 -2.82 -11.52 -14.78
N ILE A 93 -2.34 -11.40 -16.02
CA ILE A 93 -0.91 -11.55 -16.37
C ILE A 93 -0.10 -10.45 -15.69
N PHE A 94 -0.46 -9.18 -15.90
CA PHE A 94 0.28 -8.07 -15.33
C PHE A 94 0.23 -8.08 -13.81
N ALA A 95 -0.91 -8.37 -13.19
CA ALA A 95 -1.04 -8.46 -11.75
C ALA A 95 -0.20 -9.59 -11.14
N SER A 96 -0.18 -10.78 -11.78
CA SER A 96 0.61 -11.91 -11.29
C SER A 96 2.12 -11.60 -11.26
N ILE A 97 2.60 -10.78 -12.21
CA ILE A 97 4.00 -10.35 -12.31
C ILE A 97 4.25 -9.12 -11.41
N ALA A 98 3.36 -8.13 -11.39
CA ALA A 98 3.46 -6.92 -10.56
C ALA A 98 3.59 -7.23 -9.08
N VAL A 99 2.90 -8.28 -8.63
CA VAL A 99 2.95 -8.77 -7.26
C VAL A 99 4.36 -9.22 -6.83
N ILE A 100 5.19 -9.68 -7.77
CA ILE A 100 6.59 -10.01 -7.49
C ILE A 100 7.39 -8.72 -7.25
N GLY A 101 7.16 -7.66 -8.02
CA GLY A 101 7.85 -6.37 -7.81
C GLY A 101 7.41 -5.69 -6.52
N THR A 102 6.19 -5.14 -6.54
CA THR A 102 5.65 -4.27 -5.48
C THR A 102 5.40 -5.02 -4.18
N GLY A 103 4.85 -6.23 -4.27
CA GLY A 103 4.45 -7.02 -3.12
C GLY A 103 5.59 -7.80 -2.47
N ASN A 104 6.66 -8.12 -3.20
CA ASN A 104 7.72 -9.00 -2.72
C ASN A 104 9.08 -8.30 -2.70
N LEU A 105 9.70 -8.09 -3.87
CA LEU A 105 11.08 -7.62 -3.96
C LEU A 105 11.26 -6.25 -3.26
N VAL A 106 10.36 -5.29 -3.50
CA VAL A 106 10.41 -3.95 -2.86
C VAL A 106 10.33 -4.07 -1.34
N GLN A 107 9.44 -4.92 -0.84
CA GLN A 107 9.17 -5.05 0.59
C GLN A 107 10.32 -5.74 1.32
N VAL A 108 10.83 -6.84 0.77
CA VAL A 108 11.96 -7.56 1.36
C VAL A 108 13.21 -6.68 1.39
N ASN A 109 13.46 -5.94 0.30
CA ASN A 109 14.60 -5.02 0.24
C ASN A 109 14.52 -3.92 1.31
N ALA A 110 13.33 -3.37 1.56
CA ALA A 110 13.15 -2.38 2.61
C ALA A 110 13.36 -2.95 4.03
N ILE A 111 12.92 -4.19 4.29
CA ILE A 111 13.21 -4.89 5.56
C ILE A 111 14.73 -5.02 5.74
N VAL A 112 15.42 -5.49 4.68
CA VAL A 112 16.88 -5.64 4.70
C VAL A 112 17.57 -4.32 4.96
N GLY A 113 17.19 -3.25 4.25
CA GLY A 113 17.77 -1.92 4.42
C GLY A 113 17.60 -1.40 5.85
N ALA A 114 16.38 -1.48 6.39
CA ALA A 114 16.07 -1.00 7.74
C ALA A 114 16.83 -1.78 8.83
N VAL A 115 16.84 -3.12 8.74
CA VAL A 115 17.51 -3.97 9.73
C VAL A 115 19.03 -3.84 9.65
N ARG A 116 19.60 -3.84 8.44
CA ARG A 116 21.04 -3.68 8.25
C ARG A 116 21.53 -2.33 8.75
N TYR A 117 20.79 -1.25 8.49
CA TYR A 117 21.17 0.09 8.91
C TYR A 117 21.31 0.23 10.44
N ILE A 118 20.51 -0.49 11.22
CA ILE A 118 20.53 -0.39 12.69
C ILE A 118 21.30 -1.51 13.39
N PHE A 119 21.24 -2.73 12.88
CA PHE A 119 21.76 -3.93 13.53
C PHE A 119 22.93 -4.59 12.80
N ASP A 120 23.33 -4.07 11.64
CA ASP A 120 24.42 -4.59 10.79
C ASP A 120 24.31 -6.10 10.48
N VAL A 121 23.06 -6.60 10.38
CA VAL A 121 22.79 -8.00 10.05
C VAL A 121 22.93 -8.23 8.53
N SER A 122 23.46 -9.39 8.15
CA SER A 122 23.65 -9.71 6.73
C SER A 122 22.31 -9.81 5.97
N PRO A 123 22.22 -9.25 4.74
CA PRO A 123 21.02 -9.36 3.90
C PRO A 123 20.52 -10.79 3.70
N MET A 124 21.44 -11.74 3.56
CA MET A 124 21.12 -13.16 3.37
C MET A 124 20.41 -13.76 4.60
N ALA A 125 20.87 -13.44 5.82
CA ALA A 125 20.24 -13.94 7.03
C ALA A 125 18.81 -13.41 7.18
N ILE A 126 18.62 -12.12 6.91
CA ILE A 126 17.30 -11.48 6.93
C ILE A 126 16.37 -12.14 5.90
N GLY A 127 16.87 -12.33 4.67
CA GLY A 127 16.14 -13.00 3.60
C GLY A 127 15.68 -14.40 3.98
N ILE A 128 16.56 -15.23 4.55
CA ILE A 128 16.24 -16.60 4.99
C ILE A 128 15.11 -16.59 6.02
N VAL A 129 15.17 -15.69 7.01
CA VAL A 129 14.13 -15.58 8.05
C VAL A 129 12.80 -15.17 7.43
N VAL A 130 12.78 -14.14 6.58
CA VAL A 130 11.54 -13.68 5.92
C VAL A 130 10.97 -14.79 5.02
N THR A 131 11.80 -15.51 4.28
CA THR A 131 11.39 -16.65 3.44
C THR A 131 10.74 -17.75 4.27
N ALA A 132 11.38 -18.15 5.38
CA ALA A 132 10.87 -19.23 6.24
C ALA A 132 9.50 -18.88 6.82
N ILE A 133 9.35 -17.70 7.41
CA ILE A 133 8.09 -17.26 8.03
C ILE A 133 7.00 -17.09 6.97
N THR A 134 7.33 -16.51 5.81
CA THR A 134 6.38 -16.34 4.70
C THR A 134 5.89 -17.68 4.17
N GLY A 135 6.79 -18.67 4.02
CA GLY A 135 6.42 -20.03 3.65
C GLY A 135 5.36 -20.63 4.59
N CYS A 136 5.60 -20.56 5.91
CA CYS A 136 4.66 -21.08 6.90
C CYS A 136 3.26 -20.45 6.79
N ILE A 137 3.18 -19.13 6.57
CA ILE A 137 1.90 -18.42 6.50
C ILE A 137 1.19 -18.67 5.15
N LEU A 138 1.93 -18.57 4.04
CA LEU A 138 1.37 -18.62 2.70
C LEU A 138 0.77 -19.98 2.35
N PHE A 139 1.41 -21.08 2.78
CA PHE A 139 0.87 -22.42 2.56
C PHE A 139 -0.43 -22.68 3.34
N GLY A 140 -0.70 -21.94 4.43
CA GLY A 140 -1.98 -21.95 5.12
C GLY A 140 -3.13 -21.25 4.37
N GLY A 141 -2.84 -20.57 3.26
CA GLY A 141 -3.82 -19.88 2.42
C GLY A 141 -4.48 -18.65 3.06
N ILE A 142 -5.57 -18.17 2.45
CA ILE A 142 -6.22 -16.91 2.83
C ILE A 142 -6.68 -16.85 4.29
N THR A 143 -7.09 -17.97 4.88
CA THR A 143 -7.53 -18.00 6.29
C THR A 143 -6.36 -17.77 7.25
N SER A 144 -5.17 -18.27 6.92
CA SER A 144 -3.93 -18.01 7.66
C SER A 144 -3.52 -16.54 7.53
N ILE A 145 -3.43 -16.05 6.29
CA ILE A 145 -3.06 -14.66 5.97
C ILE A 145 -4.00 -13.70 6.70
N ALA A 146 -5.31 -13.88 6.56
CA ALA A 146 -6.29 -12.98 7.13
C ALA A 146 -6.34 -13.03 8.66
N ARG A 147 -6.02 -14.17 9.29
CA ARG A 147 -5.87 -14.28 10.75
C ARG A 147 -4.66 -13.49 11.24
N VAL A 148 -3.53 -13.62 10.57
CA VAL A 148 -2.29 -12.89 10.88
C VAL A 148 -2.51 -11.39 10.67
N SER A 149 -3.04 -10.98 9.51
CA SER A 149 -3.31 -9.57 9.21
C SER A 149 -4.30 -8.95 10.19
N ALA A 150 -5.35 -9.68 10.60
CA ALA A 150 -6.34 -9.18 11.56
C ALA A 150 -5.75 -8.80 12.93
N TRP A 151 -4.62 -9.38 13.31
CA TRP A 151 -3.94 -9.07 14.56
C TRP A 151 -2.79 -8.09 14.37
N ILE A 152 -1.94 -8.29 13.36
CA ILE A 152 -0.75 -7.46 13.15
C ILE A 152 -1.12 -6.05 12.68
N VAL A 153 -2.07 -5.90 11.75
CA VAL A 153 -2.36 -4.60 11.11
C VAL A 153 -2.87 -3.54 12.09
N PRO A 154 -3.83 -3.83 12.99
CA PRO A 154 -4.23 -2.85 13.99
C PRO A 154 -3.08 -2.47 14.93
N VAL A 155 -2.30 -3.46 15.39
CA VAL A 155 -1.19 -3.24 16.33
C VAL A 155 -0.11 -2.37 15.69
N MET A 156 0.31 -2.69 14.46
CA MET A 156 1.35 -1.93 13.77
C MET A 156 0.88 -0.49 13.45
N ALA A 157 -0.38 -0.31 13.05
CA ALA A 157 -0.94 1.01 12.76
C ALA A 157 -1.01 1.88 14.02
N LEU A 158 -1.55 1.33 15.12
CA LEU A 158 -1.64 2.05 16.39
C LEU A 158 -0.25 2.37 16.95
N PHE A 159 0.68 1.42 16.92
CA PHE A 159 2.06 1.62 17.35
C PHE A 159 2.73 2.78 16.59
N TYR A 160 2.60 2.80 15.27
CA TYR A 160 3.23 3.81 14.43
C TYR A 160 2.57 5.18 14.58
N ILE A 161 1.22 5.24 14.59
CA ILE A 161 0.46 6.48 14.81
C ILE A 161 0.79 7.07 16.19
N PHE A 162 0.79 6.25 17.23
CA PHE A 162 1.11 6.70 18.59
C PHE A 162 2.53 7.25 18.68
N SER A 163 3.51 6.54 18.13
CA SER A 163 4.91 6.97 18.16
C SER A 163 5.13 8.27 17.39
N GLY A 164 4.50 8.43 16.22
CA GLY A 164 4.59 9.68 15.47
C GLY A 164 3.83 10.83 16.15
N ALA A 165 2.71 10.55 16.80
CA ALA A 165 2.00 11.53 17.60
C ALA A 165 2.86 12.06 18.76
N LEU A 166 3.66 11.21 19.42
CA LEU A 166 4.61 11.66 20.44
C LEU A 166 5.65 12.65 19.90
N VAL A 167 6.17 12.41 18.70
CA VAL A 167 7.12 13.33 18.04
C VAL A 167 6.44 14.66 17.70
N ILE A 168 5.22 14.62 17.15
CA ILE A 168 4.45 15.82 16.84
C ILE A 168 4.13 16.61 18.12
N VAL A 169 3.78 15.92 19.21
CA VAL A 169 3.53 16.55 20.52
C VAL A 169 4.80 17.21 21.08
N ALA A 170 5.97 16.62 20.85
CA ALA A 170 7.24 17.20 21.25
C ALA A 170 7.62 18.47 20.46
N HIS A 171 7.04 18.68 19.27
CA HIS A 171 7.29 19.82 18.37
C HIS A 171 5.99 20.59 18.04
N LEU A 172 5.07 20.71 19.01
CA LEU A 172 3.77 21.36 18.79
C LEU A 172 3.89 22.83 18.40
N ASP A 173 4.93 23.50 18.86
CA ASP A 173 5.26 24.88 18.53
C ASP A 173 5.58 25.05 17.04
N GLN A 174 6.17 24.03 16.40
CA GLN A 174 6.53 24.05 14.98
C GLN A 174 5.38 23.61 14.07
N LEU A 175 4.37 22.92 14.62
CA LEU A 175 3.26 22.36 13.84
C LEU A 175 2.49 23.42 13.01
N PRO A 176 2.11 24.60 13.54
CA PRO A 176 1.43 25.63 12.75
C PRO A 176 2.28 26.12 11.57
N ALA A 177 3.59 26.31 11.79
CA ALA A 177 4.52 26.70 10.74
C ALA A 177 4.63 25.61 9.67
N ALA A 178 4.76 24.34 10.08
CA ALA A 178 4.84 23.22 9.17
C ALA A 178 3.59 23.10 8.28
N ILE A 179 2.40 23.26 8.87
CA ILE A 179 1.13 23.29 8.13
C ILE A 179 1.11 24.49 7.16
N GLY A 180 1.53 25.68 7.59
CA GLY A 180 1.64 26.85 6.73
C GLY A 180 2.54 26.61 5.51
N VAL A 181 3.68 25.94 5.70
CA VAL A 181 4.60 25.59 4.61
C VAL A 181 4.01 24.53 3.68
N ILE A 182 3.28 23.53 4.19
CA ILE A 182 2.59 22.52 3.36
C ILE A 182 1.64 23.21 2.38
N PHE A 183 0.80 24.13 2.86
CA PHE A 183 -0.16 24.84 2.00
C PHE A 183 0.51 25.81 1.03
N SER A 184 1.50 26.59 1.47
CA SER A 184 2.16 27.57 0.60
C SER A 184 2.98 26.87 -0.50
N SER A 185 3.80 25.89 -0.13
CA SER A 185 4.68 25.16 -1.07
C SER A 185 3.90 24.29 -2.08
N ALA A 186 2.66 23.90 -1.76
CA ALA A 186 1.79 23.17 -2.69
C ALA A 186 1.47 23.95 -3.98
N PHE A 187 1.49 25.29 -3.92
CA PHE A 187 1.12 26.15 -5.04
C PHE A 187 2.26 27.03 -5.58
N THR A 188 3.24 27.39 -4.74
CA THR A 188 4.28 28.35 -5.12
C THR A 188 5.54 27.71 -5.71
N GLY A 189 5.79 26.41 -5.45
CA GLY A 189 7.01 25.75 -5.92
C GLY A 189 8.30 26.38 -5.41
N GLN A 190 8.22 27.14 -4.32
CA GLN A 190 9.36 27.74 -3.62
C GLN A 190 9.38 27.09 -2.24
N ALA A 191 10.30 26.14 -2.02
CA ALA A 191 10.64 25.68 -0.69
C ALA A 191 11.47 26.78 0.01
N THR A 192 10.83 27.89 0.37
CA THR A 192 11.49 29.03 1.04
C THR A 192 12.01 28.63 2.43
N THR A 193 11.53 27.52 2.98
CA THR A 193 11.86 26.99 4.31
C THR A 193 11.93 25.45 4.24
N GLY A 194 13.13 24.88 4.09
CA GLY A 194 13.30 23.41 4.10
C GLY A 194 14.52 22.82 3.40
N GLY A 195 15.49 23.63 2.96
CA GLY A 195 16.79 23.15 2.45
C GLY A 195 16.77 22.43 1.08
N ILE A 196 15.60 22.13 0.52
CA ILE A 196 15.47 21.49 -0.79
C ILE A 196 15.47 22.56 -1.89
N LEU A 197 16.60 22.71 -2.57
CA LEU A 197 16.72 23.50 -3.79
C LEU A 197 16.10 22.73 -4.97
N GLY A 198 15.06 23.27 -5.61
CA GLY A 198 14.56 22.77 -6.90
C GLY A 198 13.15 22.15 -6.91
N SER A 199 12.46 22.04 -5.77
CA SER A 199 11.08 21.51 -5.75
C SER A 199 10.07 22.50 -6.35
N THR A 200 9.54 22.22 -7.54
CA THR A 200 8.50 23.05 -8.17
C THR A 200 7.09 22.64 -7.71
N ALA A 201 6.08 23.50 -7.93
CA ALA A 201 4.68 23.15 -7.65
C ALA A 201 4.24 21.90 -8.44
N MET A 202 4.74 21.74 -9.67
CA MET A 202 4.47 20.57 -10.49
C MET A 202 5.12 19.30 -9.91
N MET A 203 6.33 19.40 -9.36
CA MET A 203 6.96 18.28 -8.64
C MET A 203 6.19 17.92 -7.37
N ALA A 204 5.69 18.90 -6.62
CA ALA A 204 4.82 18.66 -5.46
C ALA A 204 3.56 17.87 -5.85
N VAL A 205 2.89 18.27 -6.94
CA VAL A 205 1.74 17.54 -7.50
C VAL A 205 2.15 16.11 -7.88
N GLN A 206 3.19 15.96 -8.71
CA GLN A 206 3.60 14.68 -9.26
C GLN A 206 3.97 13.70 -8.15
N MET A 207 4.77 14.14 -7.18
CA MET A 207 5.21 13.30 -6.07
C MET A 207 4.07 13.00 -5.10
N GLY A 208 3.22 13.97 -4.77
CA GLY A 208 2.06 13.77 -3.91
C GLY A 208 1.06 12.78 -4.49
N VAL A 209 0.69 12.96 -5.76
CA VAL A 209 -0.23 12.07 -6.50
C VAL A 209 0.38 10.67 -6.64
N SER A 210 1.63 10.58 -7.12
CA SER A 210 2.31 9.29 -7.35
C SER A 210 2.39 8.47 -6.06
N ARG A 211 2.80 9.08 -4.94
CA ARG A 211 2.90 8.37 -3.66
C ARG A 211 1.54 8.05 -3.07
N CYS A 212 0.54 8.90 -3.25
CA CYS A 212 -0.84 8.56 -2.86
C CYS A 212 -1.34 7.33 -3.61
N VAL A 213 -1.17 7.27 -4.94
CA VAL A 213 -1.59 6.11 -5.74
C VAL A 213 -0.88 4.85 -5.29
N PHE A 214 0.43 4.93 -5.03
CA PHE A 214 1.19 3.80 -4.51
C PHE A 214 0.68 3.32 -3.14
N CYS A 215 0.48 4.23 -2.17
CA CYS A 215 0.06 3.87 -0.81
C CYS A 215 -1.43 3.46 -0.71
N SER A 216 -2.29 4.03 -1.56
CA SER A 216 -3.72 3.70 -1.55
C SER A 216 -4.05 2.46 -2.38
N GLU A 217 -3.14 2.09 -3.29
CA GLU A 217 -3.33 1.07 -4.32
C GLU A 217 -4.56 1.34 -5.21
N ALA A 218 -5.02 2.59 -5.26
CA ALA A 218 -6.21 2.96 -6.02
C ALA A 218 -5.93 2.85 -7.52
N GLY A 219 -6.82 2.17 -8.24
CA GLY A 219 -6.68 1.93 -9.67
C GLY A 219 -5.85 0.69 -9.99
N LEU A 220 -5.11 0.12 -9.03
CA LEU A 220 -4.42 -1.16 -9.21
C LEU A 220 -5.40 -2.34 -9.21
N GLY A 221 -6.56 -2.21 -8.57
CA GLY A 221 -7.61 -3.24 -8.53
C GLY A 221 -7.30 -4.46 -7.65
N VAL A 222 -6.04 -4.75 -7.31
CA VAL A 222 -5.63 -5.96 -6.57
C VAL A 222 -6.20 -6.05 -5.16
N SER A 223 -6.31 -4.92 -4.46
CA SER A 223 -6.89 -4.88 -3.11
C SER A 223 -8.36 -5.34 -3.04
N SER A 224 -9.10 -5.20 -4.14
CA SER A 224 -10.49 -5.67 -4.24
C SER A 224 -10.61 -7.20 -4.22
N ILE A 225 -9.52 -7.92 -4.48
CA ILE A 225 -9.44 -9.39 -4.37
C ILE A 225 -9.64 -9.83 -2.91
N ALA A 226 -9.08 -9.09 -1.94
CA ALA A 226 -9.36 -9.33 -0.51
C ALA A 226 -10.83 -9.02 -0.17
N ALA A 227 -11.36 -7.90 -0.67
CA ALA A 227 -12.74 -7.52 -0.42
C ALA A 227 -13.75 -8.57 -0.93
N ALA A 228 -13.48 -9.16 -2.11
CA ALA A 228 -14.32 -10.23 -2.64
C ALA A 228 -14.40 -11.45 -1.70
N ALA A 229 -13.34 -11.75 -0.96
CA ALA A 229 -13.28 -12.88 -0.03
C ALA A 229 -14.13 -12.69 1.23
N ALA A 230 -14.63 -11.48 1.51
CA ALA A 230 -15.43 -11.17 2.69
C ALA A 230 -16.78 -11.93 2.72
N LYS A 231 -17.18 -12.39 3.92
CA LYS A 231 -18.53 -12.90 4.21
C LYS A 231 -19.50 -11.72 4.35
N THR A 232 -19.91 -11.17 3.21
CA THR A 232 -20.87 -10.08 3.09
C THR A 232 -21.95 -10.42 2.05
N SER A 233 -23.18 -10.01 2.30
CA SER A 233 -24.28 -10.03 1.32
C SER A 233 -24.43 -8.70 0.59
N SER A 234 -23.82 -7.63 1.09
CA SER A 234 -23.90 -6.28 0.53
C SER A 234 -22.57 -5.84 -0.07
N SER A 235 -22.57 -5.57 -1.38
CA SER A 235 -21.47 -5.00 -2.13
C SER A 235 -21.13 -3.59 -1.63
N GLY A 236 -22.15 -2.74 -1.46
CA GLY A 236 -22.02 -1.37 -0.94
C GLY A 236 -21.40 -1.31 0.46
N ARG A 237 -21.84 -2.16 1.40
CA ARG A 237 -21.27 -2.20 2.76
C ARG A 237 -19.78 -2.55 2.74
N GLN A 238 -19.39 -3.55 1.95
CA GLN A 238 -17.98 -3.94 1.85
C GLN A 238 -17.14 -2.86 1.16
N ALA A 239 -17.70 -2.22 0.14
CA ALA A 239 -17.06 -1.10 -0.56
C ALA A 239 -16.82 0.10 0.36
N MET A 240 -17.79 0.43 1.23
CA MET A 240 -17.62 1.45 2.27
C MET A 240 -16.47 1.11 3.22
N LEU A 241 -16.38 -0.14 3.69
CA LEU A 241 -15.28 -0.58 4.55
C LEU A 241 -13.92 -0.44 3.83
N SER A 242 -13.82 -0.89 2.59
CA SER A 242 -12.59 -0.76 1.80
C SER A 242 -12.18 0.70 1.58
N MET A 243 -13.15 1.58 1.34
CA MET A 243 -12.92 3.02 1.22
C MET A 243 -12.38 3.63 2.52
N THR A 244 -12.95 3.26 3.68
CA THR A 244 -12.45 3.68 4.99
C THR A 244 -11.04 3.15 5.25
N GLY A 245 -10.74 1.93 4.79
CA GLY A 245 -9.39 1.37 4.84
C GLY A 245 -8.35 2.29 4.18
N THR A 246 -8.66 2.82 2.99
CA THR A 246 -7.79 3.77 2.27
C THR A 246 -7.61 5.09 3.01
N LEU A 247 -8.67 5.62 3.63
CA LEU A 247 -8.58 6.82 4.46
C LEU A 247 -7.57 6.61 5.61
N VAL A 248 -7.66 5.48 6.31
CA VAL A 248 -6.75 5.18 7.43
C VAL A 248 -5.34 4.91 6.93
N SER A 249 -5.17 4.05 5.92
CA SER A 249 -3.85 3.63 5.43
C SER A 249 -3.07 4.76 4.77
N THR A 250 -3.76 5.66 4.07
CA THR A 250 -3.12 6.70 3.27
C THR A 250 -3.25 8.08 3.91
N ALA A 251 -4.45 8.54 4.26
CA ALA A 251 -4.57 9.88 4.86
C ALA A 251 -3.98 9.92 6.27
N VAL A 252 -4.21 8.93 7.12
CA VAL A 252 -3.72 9.01 8.51
C VAL A 252 -2.23 8.66 8.61
N ILE A 253 -1.85 7.46 8.18
CA ILE A 253 -0.47 6.97 8.39
C ILE A 253 0.55 7.79 7.61
N CYS A 254 0.29 8.13 6.33
CA CYS A 254 1.22 8.95 5.57
C CYS A 254 1.32 10.38 6.12
N THR A 255 0.22 10.93 6.65
CA THR A 255 0.26 12.25 7.31
C THR A 255 1.11 12.22 8.58
N ILE A 256 1.01 11.17 9.38
CA ILE A 256 1.87 11.03 10.57
C ILE A 256 3.34 11.05 10.14
N THR A 257 3.74 10.22 9.16
CA THR A 257 5.12 10.23 8.64
C THR A 257 5.52 11.62 8.16
N ALA A 258 4.67 12.26 7.35
CA ALA A 258 5.00 13.53 6.73
C ALA A 258 5.10 14.68 7.74
N LEU A 259 4.20 14.73 8.71
CA LEU A 259 4.23 15.73 9.78
C LEU A 259 5.44 15.53 10.67
N VAL A 260 5.78 14.29 11.05
CA VAL A 260 7.01 14.00 11.80
C VAL A 260 8.24 14.54 11.07
N ILE A 261 8.38 14.29 9.77
CA ILE A 261 9.48 14.83 8.96
C ILE A 261 9.43 16.37 8.94
N ALA A 262 8.24 16.96 8.74
CA ALA A 262 8.09 18.40 8.65
C ALA A 262 8.44 19.13 9.96
N VAL A 263 7.98 18.61 11.12
CA VAL A 263 8.23 19.24 12.42
C VAL A 263 9.61 18.89 13.01
N SER A 264 10.25 17.82 12.54
CA SER A 264 11.61 17.47 12.99
C SER A 264 12.70 18.40 12.47
N GLY A 265 12.42 19.17 11.40
CA GLY A 265 13.42 19.96 10.70
C GLY A 265 14.48 19.13 9.96
N CYS A 266 14.36 17.79 9.91
CA CYS A 266 15.34 16.92 9.27
C CYS A 266 15.27 16.93 7.73
N LEU A 267 14.23 17.51 7.14
CA LEU A 267 14.09 17.60 5.69
C LEU A 267 15.25 18.44 5.10
N GLY A 268 15.99 17.86 4.14
CA GLY A 268 17.20 18.48 3.58
C GLY A 268 18.50 18.19 4.36
N SER A 269 18.44 17.38 5.42
CA SER A 269 19.65 16.92 6.13
C SER A 269 20.51 16.01 5.26
N VAL A 270 21.81 16.00 5.53
CA VAL A 270 22.80 15.16 4.85
C VAL A 270 23.42 14.15 5.81
N ASP A 271 23.93 13.05 5.27
CA ASP A 271 24.73 12.08 6.01
C ASP A 271 26.15 12.60 6.30
N GLN A 272 26.98 11.75 6.93
CA GLN A 272 28.36 12.09 7.29
C GLN A 272 29.28 12.35 6.08
N VAL A 273 28.87 11.93 4.88
CA VAL A 273 29.62 12.04 3.63
C VAL A 273 29.06 13.16 2.73
N GLY A 274 28.02 13.87 3.19
CA GLY A 274 27.38 14.99 2.49
C GLY A 274 26.28 14.57 1.52
N VAL A 275 25.82 13.32 1.54
CA VAL A 275 24.71 12.82 0.71
C VAL A 275 23.37 13.14 1.39
N PRO A 276 22.38 13.72 0.68
CA PRO A 276 21.06 14.00 1.25
C PRO A 276 20.35 12.75 1.77
N LEU A 277 19.86 12.82 3.02
CA LEU A 277 19.05 11.75 3.60
C LEU A 277 17.74 11.60 2.83
N ASN A 278 17.38 10.35 2.52
CA ASN A 278 16.16 10.02 1.78
C ASN A 278 15.53 8.72 2.31
N GLY A 279 14.22 8.56 2.08
CA GLY A 279 13.52 7.31 2.33
C GLY A 279 13.57 6.89 3.80
N VAL A 280 14.05 5.66 4.05
CA VAL A 280 14.18 5.08 5.39
C VAL A 280 15.06 5.93 6.29
N GLU A 281 16.20 6.41 5.79
CA GLU A 281 17.19 7.12 6.60
C GLU A 281 16.65 8.46 7.10
N LEU A 282 15.94 9.20 6.23
CA LEU A 282 15.27 10.44 6.61
C LEU A 282 14.18 10.19 7.66
N ALA A 283 13.39 9.12 7.51
CA ALA A 283 12.38 8.76 8.50
C ALA A 283 13.03 8.41 9.85
N ILE A 284 14.12 7.62 9.85
CA ILE A 284 14.86 7.29 11.06
C ILE A 284 15.41 8.55 11.73
N ALA A 285 16.00 9.48 10.97
CA ALA A 285 16.52 10.74 11.49
C ALA A 285 15.40 11.58 12.13
N ALA A 286 14.27 11.74 11.44
CA ALA A 286 13.14 12.53 11.93
C ALA A 286 12.53 11.96 13.23
N PHE A 287 12.38 10.65 13.34
CA PHE A 287 11.89 10.04 14.59
C PHE A 287 12.93 10.09 15.70
N SER A 288 14.22 9.98 15.36
CA SER A 288 15.32 9.98 16.34
C SER A 288 15.66 11.36 16.87
N SER A 289 15.21 12.44 16.21
CA SER A 289 15.40 13.81 16.71
C SER A 289 14.70 14.06 18.05
N SER A 290 13.60 13.35 18.29
CA SER A 290 12.71 13.57 19.44
C SER A 290 12.66 12.38 20.39
N LEU A 291 12.76 11.16 19.85
CA LEU A 291 12.68 9.92 20.62
C LEU A 291 14.03 9.23 20.61
N SER A 292 14.60 8.98 21.80
CA SER A 292 15.86 8.23 21.94
C SER A 292 15.79 6.82 21.35
N PHE A 293 14.58 6.24 21.28
CA PHE A 293 14.28 4.95 20.66
C PHE A 293 13.65 5.08 19.26
N GLY A 294 13.59 6.28 18.68
CA GLY A 294 12.90 6.57 17.41
C GLY A 294 13.37 5.72 16.24
N LYS A 295 14.67 5.45 16.14
CA LYS A 295 15.23 4.52 15.14
C LYS A 295 14.62 3.12 15.21
N TYR A 296 14.36 2.60 16.41
CA TYR A 296 13.75 1.28 16.59
C TYR A 296 12.27 1.29 16.25
N VAL A 297 11.57 2.41 16.45
CA VAL A 297 10.17 2.58 16.02
C VAL A 297 10.06 2.42 14.52
N VAL A 298 10.89 3.14 13.76
CA VAL A 298 10.84 3.12 12.29
C VAL A 298 11.22 1.75 11.75
N VAL A 299 12.28 1.12 12.29
CA VAL A 299 12.69 -0.23 11.85
C VAL A 299 11.62 -1.28 12.17
N LEU A 300 11.08 -1.29 13.39
CA LEU A 300 10.03 -2.24 13.74
C LEU A 300 8.76 -2.00 12.92
N GLY A 301 8.38 -0.74 12.72
CA GLY A 301 7.28 -0.34 11.85
C GLY A 301 7.46 -0.84 10.42
N LEU A 302 8.64 -0.63 9.83
CA LEU A 302 8.97 -1.09 8.48
C LEU A 302 8.95 -2.61 8.35
N ILE A 303 9.48 -3.35 9.34
CA ILE A 303 9.41 -4.82 9.36
C ILE A 303 7.95 -5.26 9.30
N LEU A 304 7.09 -4.69 10.16
CA LEU A 304 5.68 -5.06 10.22
C LEU A 304 4.94 -4.65 8.94
N PHE A 305 5.12 -3.42 8.47
CA PHE A 305 4.46 -2.88 7.28
C PHE A 305 4.83 -3.71 6.05
N ALA A 306 6.13 -3.81 5.76
CA ALA A 306 6.63 -4.59 4.63
C ALA A 306 6.20 -6.07 4.69
N TYR A 307 6.29 -6.69 5.87
CA TYR A 307 5.92 -8.10 6.03
C TYR A 307 4.43 -8.35 5.80
N THR A 308 3.56 -7.49 6.34
CA THR A 308 2.12 -7.61 6.09
C THR A 308 1.78 -7.40 4.61
N THR A 309 2.50 -6.51 3.92
CA THR A 309 2.37 -6.33 2.46
C THR A 309 2.76 -7.59 1.70
N ILE A 310 3.89 -8.24 2.06
CA ILE A 310 4.34 -9.51 1.44
C ILE A 310 3.24 -10.57 1.48
N ILE A 311 2.66 -10.83 2.65
CA ILE A 311 1.64 -11.88 2.78
C ILE A 311 0.32 -11.52 2.08
N ALA A 312 -0.07 -10.24 2.07
CA ALA A 312 -1.31 -9.81 1.42
C ALA A 312 -1.20 -9.84 -0.12
N TRP A 313 -0.10 -9.33 -0.66
CA TRP A 313 0.14 -9.33 -2.10
C TRP A 313 0.34 -10.73 -2.66
N ALA A 314 0.97 -11.65 -1.91
CA ALA A 314 1.06 -13.05 -2.29
C ALA A 314 -0.32 -13.67 -2.59
N TYR A 315 -1.34 -13.32 -1.79
CA TYR A 315 -2.71 -13.77 -2.03
C TYR A 315 -3.34 -13.13 -3.29
N TYR A 316 -3.05 -11.85 -3.55
CA TYR A 316 -3.56 -11.18 -4.76
C TYR A 316 -3.02 -11.84 -6.02
N GLY A 317 -1.71 -12.05 -6.07
CA GLY A 317 -1.07 -12.71 -7.20
C GLY A 317 -1.49 -14.18 -7.32
N GLU A 318 -1.70 -14.88 -6.21
CA GLU A 318 -2.27 -16.23 -6.22
C GLU A 318 -3.61 -16.27 -6.95
N LYS A 319 -4.52 -15.33 -6.66
CA LYS A 319 -5.84 -15.30 -7.29
C LYS A 319 -5.80 -14.90 -8.76
N CYS A 320 -4.87 -14.02 -9.15
CA CYS A 320 -4.61 -13.71 -10.55
C CYS A 320 -4.01 -14.92 -11.28
N PHE A 321 -3.09 -15.66 -10.66
CA PHE A 321 -2.47 -16.84 -11.24
C PHE A 321 -3.45 -18.01 -11.35
N GLU A 322 -4.31 -18.19 -10.34
CA GLU A 322 -5.42 -19.15 -10.35
C GLU A 322 -6.42 -18.84 -11.48
N TYR A 323 -6.65 -17.56 -11.80
CA TYR A 323 -7.44 -17.16 -12.96
C TYR A 323 -6.88 -17.69 -14.28
N LEU A 324 -5.57 -17.59 -14.47
CA LEU A 324 -4.89 -17.97 -15.70
C LEU A 324 -4.72 -19.49 -15.85
N PHE A 325 -4.32 -20.17 -14.78
CA PHE A 325 -3.84 -21.55 -14.83
C PHE A 325 -4.67 -22.53 -13.98
N GLY A 326 -5.70 -22.04 -13.31
CA GLY A 326 -6.59 -22.84 -12.46
C GLY A 326 -6.01 -23.15 -11.06
N PRO A 327 -6.80 -23.85 -10.22
CA PRO A 327 -6.50 -24.05 -8.80
C PRO A 327 -5.26 -24.93 -8.54
N LYS A 328 -4.94 -25.86 -9.45
CA LYS A 328 -3.75 -26.72 -9.33
C LYS A 328 -2.44 -25.93 -9.42
N ALA A 329 -2.47 -24.75 -10.05
CA ALA A 329 -1.30 -23.91 -10.25
C ALA A 329 -0.94 -23.09 -9.00
N VAL A 330 -1.85 -22.98 -8.02
CA VAL A 330 -1.69 -22.16 -6.81
C VAL A 330 -0.47 -22.58 -5.98
N SER A 331 -0.24 -23.88 -5.79
CA SER A 331 0.91 -24.36 -5.00
C SER A 331 2.24 -23.99 -5.63
N TYR A 332 2.34 -24.05 -6.96
CA TYR A 332 3.53 -23.64 -7.71
C TYR A 332 3.76 -22.13 -7.60
N TYR A 333 2.68 -21.34 -7.67
CA TYR A 333 2.76 -19.89 -7.45
C TYR A 333 3.30 -19.55 -6.07
N ARG A 334 2.77 -20.18 -5.01
CA ARG A 334 3.24 -19.95 -3.63
C ARG A 334 4.71 -20.28 -3.47
N LEU A 335 5.15 -21.42 -4.05
CA LEU A 335 6.56 -21.82 -4.01
C LEU A 335 7.46 -20.79 -4.71
N LEU A 336 7.07 -20.37 -5.92
CA LEU A 336 7.81 -19.36 -6.68
C LEU A 336 7.88 -18.03 -5.91
N TYR A 337 6.75 -17.57 -5.36
CA TYR A 337 6.69 -16.32 -4.61
C TYR A 337 7.61 -16.36 -3.39
N VAL A 338 7.61 -17.46 -2.62
CA VAL A 338 8.49 -17.63 -1.46
C VAL A 338 9.96 -17.71 -1.87
N ALA A 339 10.27 -18.40 -2.98
CA ALA A 339 11.63 -18.52 -3.49
C ALA A 339 12.22 -17.16 -3.92
N LEU A 340 11.39 -16.25 -4.45
CA LEU A 340 11.80 -14.92 -4.91
C LEU A 340 12.10 -13.91 -3.79
N ILE A 341 11.80 -14.24 -2.53
CA ILE A 341 12.14 -13.40 -1.37
C ILE A 341 13.67 -13.31 -1.20
N LEU A 342 14.38 -14.44 -1.32
CA LEU A 342 15.85 -14.48 -1.18
C LEU A 342 16.58 -13.58 -2.18
N PRO A 343 16.33 -13.66 -3.50
CA PRO A 343 16.96 -12.74 -4.44
C PRO A 343 16.51 -11.29 -4.23
N GLY A 344 15.27 -11.05 -3.78
CA GLY A 344 14.81 -9.71 -3.39
C GLY A 344 15.60 -9.06 -2.25
N ALA A 345 16.12 -9.86 -1.33
CA ALA A 345 17.01 -9.40 -0.27
C ALA A 345 18.39 -8.95 -0.79
N LEU A 346 18.78 -9.38 -1.99
CA LEU A 346 20.12 -9.16 -2.56
C LEU A 346 20.13 -8.18 -3.73
N PHE A 347 19.00 -7.96 -4.40
CA PHE A 347 18.91 -7.03 -5.54
C PHE A 347 19.07 -5.57 -5.15
N ALA A 348 19.54 -4.77 -6.12
CA ALA A 348 19.65 -3.33 -5.98
C ALA A 348 18.25 -2.67 -5.91
N LEU A 349 18.10 -1.71 -4.99
CA LEU A 349 16.82 -1.04 -4.70
C LEU A 349 16.22 -0.39 -5.96
N GLU A 350 17.01 0.38 -6.70
CA GLU A 350 16.53 1.14 -7.87
C GLU A 350 15.93 0.25 -8.96
N SER A 351 16.58 -0.88 -9.29
CA SER A 351 16.07 -1.83 -10.30
C SER A 351 14.74 -2.44 -9.88
N VAL A 352 14.57 -2.71 -8.59
CA VAL A 352 13.37 -3.33 -8.03
C VAL A 352 12.19 -2.35 -8.04
N TRP A 353 12.41 -1.09 -7.67
CA TRP A 353 11.36 -0.06 -7.72
C TRP A 353 10.95 0.27 -9.16
N CYS A 354 11.90 0.41 -10.08
CA CYS A 354 11.60 0.66 -11.50
C CYS A 354 10.75 -0.47 -12.10
N PHE A 355 11.13 -1.73 -11.83
CA PHE A 355 10.35 -2.88 -12.25
C PHE A 355 8.92 -2.87 -11.66
N ALA A 356 8.79 -2.59 -10.36
CA ALA A 356 7.51 -2.49 -9.68
C ALA A 356 6.61 -1.41 -10.30
N ASP A 357 7.15 -0.22 -10.56
CA ASP A 357 6.40 0.91 -11.13
C ASP A 357 5.90 0.60 -12.55
N ILE A 358 6.73 -0.01 -13.41
CA ILE A 358 6.31 -0.40 -14.77
C ILE A 358 5.19 -1.45 -14.70
N MET A 359 5.35 -2.48 -13.87
CA MET A 359 4.34 -3.54 -13.77
C MET A 359 3.03 -3.04 -13.15
N ASN A 360 3.10 -2.15 -12.15
CA ASN A 360 1.92 -1.48 -11.61
C ASN A 360 1.22 -0.66 -12.69
N ALA A 361 1.95 0.14 -13.48
CA ALA A 361 1.38 0.93 -14.57
C ALA A 361 0.64 0.04 -15.59
N LEU A 362 1.25 -1.08 -16.00
CA LEU A 362 0.63 -2.04 -16.91
C LEU A 362 -0.64 -2.67 -16.32
N MET A 363 -0.66 -2.93 -15.02
CA MET A 363 -1.81 -3.49 -14.30
C MET A 363 -2.95 -2.48 -14.10
N VAL A 364 -2.64 -1.19 -13.86
CA VAL A 364 -3.65 -0.13 -13.70
C VAL A 364 -4.51 0.03 -14.96
N ILE A 365 -3.88 -0.01 -16.14
CA ILE A 365 -4.56 0.25 -17.42
C ILE A 365 -5.83 -0.59 -17.62
N PRO A 366 -5.77 -1.94 -17.63
CA PRO A 366 -6.95 -2.76 -17.84
C PRO A 366 -8.00 -2.58 -16.74
N ASN A 367 -7.57 -2.34 -15.50
CA ASN A 367 -8.49 -2.12 -14.41
C ASN A 367 -9.25 -0.79 -14.55
N MET A 368 -8.55 0.30 -14.85
CA MET A 368 -9.15 1.62 -15.01
C MET A 368 -10.14 1.69 -16.18
N ILE A 369 -9.81 1.03 -17.31
CA ILE A 369 -10.75 0.87 -18.42
C ILE A 369 -12.05 0.21 -17.93
N ALA A 370 -11.91 -0.82 -17.10
CA ALA A 370 -13.05 -1.56 -16.58
C ALA A 370 -13.91 -0.73 -15.62
N LEU A 371 -13.30 0.02 -14.70
CA LEU A 371 -14.00 0.90 -13.77
C LEU A 371 -14.79 1.98 -14.50
N LEU A 372 -14.20 2.58 -15.54
CA LEU A 372 -14.89 3.58 -16.37
C LEU A 372 -16.07 2.97 -17.12
N ALA A 373 -15.87 1.82 -17.77
CA ALA A 373 -16.92 1.13 -18.52
C ALA A 373 -18.05 0.58 -17.61
N LEU A 374 -17.74 0.22 -16.37
CA LEU A 374 -18.71 -0.28 -15.37
C LEU A 374 -19.23 0.80 -14.41
N SER A 375 -18.89 2.07 -14.64
CA SER A 375 -19.30 3.18 -13.77
C SER A 375 -20.81 3.27 -13.54
N GLY A 376 -21.62 3.02 -14.58
CA GLY A 376 -23.08 2.96 -14.46
C GLY A 376 -23.58 1.81 -13.57
N VAL A 377 -22.84 0.70 -13.50
CA VAL A 377 -23.15 -0.40 -12.57
C VAL A 377 -22.83 0.00 -11.14
N VAL A 378 -21.70 0.68 -10.92
CA VAL A 378 -21.31 1.20 -9.59
C VAL A 378 -22.35 2.18 -9.06
N GLN A 379 -22.81 3.11 -9.90
CA GLN A 379 -23.85 4.07 -9.53
C GLN A 379 -25.14 3.34 -9.13
N ARG A 380 -25.68 2.47 -10.01
CA ARG A 380 -26.91 1.73 -9.73
C ARG A 380 -26.85 0.93 -8.44
N GLU A 381 -25.75 0.23 -8.18
CA GLU A 381 -25.57 -0.56 -6.96
C GLU A 381 -25.44 0.30 -5.70
N THR A 382 -24.86 1.50 -5.84
CA THR A 382 -24.77 2.46 -4.75
C THR A 382 -26.15 3.02 -4.39
N ASP A 383 -26.95 3.38 -5.39
CA ASP A 383 -28.34 3.84 -5.18
C ASP A 383 -29.20 2.76 -4.52
N LEU A 384 -29.03 1.50 -4.94
CA LEU A 384 -29.67 0.34 -4.31
C LEU A 384 -29.23 0.18 -2.85
N PHE A 385 -27.95 0.32 -2.55
CA PHE A 385 -27.44 0.22 -1.18
C PHE A 385 -27.97 1.35 -0.28
N ILE A 386 -28.00 2.59 -0.78
CA ILE A 386 -28.49 3.75 -0.02
C ILE A 386 -29.99 3.64 0.24
N SER A 387 -30.78 3.25 -0.76
CA SER A 387 -32.23 3.07 -0.60
C SER A 387 -32.60 1.94 0.37
N GLN A 388 -31.81 0.86 0.42
CA GLN A 388 -31.97 -0.19 1.42
C GLN A 388 -31.58 0.27 2.84
N ALA A 389 -30.58 1.14 2.96
CA ALA A 389 -30.14 1.68 4.24
C ALA A 389 -31.15 2.68 4.84
N SER A 390 -31.92 3.39 4.02
CA SER A 390 -32.95 4.33 4.49
C SER A 390 -34.27 3.65 4.90
N THR A 391 -34.44 2.36 4.62
CA THR A 391 -35.64 1.57 4.97
C THR A 391 -35.48 0.73 6.24
N THR A 392 -34.28 0.71 6.83
CA THR A 392 -33.94 0.11 8.14
C THR A 392 -33.51 1.17 9.12
#